data_AF-F0YC53-F1
#
_entry.id   AF-F0YC53-F1
#
_cell.length_a   1.000
_cell.length_b   1.000
_cell.length_c   1.000
_cell.angle_alpha   90.00
_cell.angle_beta   90.00
_cell.angle_gamma   90.00
#
_symmetry.space_group_name_H-M   'P 1'
#
loop_
_entity.id
_entity.type
_entity.pdbx_description
1 polymer ?
#
loop_
_entity_poly.entity_id
_entity_poly.type
_entity_poly.pdbx_seq_one_letter_code
_entity_poly.pdbx_strand_id
1 'polypeptide(L)'
;LLGTARGLADWHAHNGYCASCGGPTKPARHGRNRQCVDCDTRVRPRLDPSVIVLVTNERRDRCLLGRAKGWAPGRWSTLAGFVEFGESLEECVVREIAEEAGVAPDRASLRQVASQPWLFPRSLMVGYEAVVD
;
A
#
# COMPACT_ATOMS: atom_id res chain seq x y z
N LEU A 1 16.75 -5.68 -0.61
CA LEU A 1 17.07 -7.03 -0.09
C LEU A 1 16.57 -7.24 1.34
N LEU A 2 17.00 -6.43 2.32
CA LEU A 2 16.58 -6.58 3.73
C LEU A 2 15.05 -6.51 3.94
N GLY A 3 14.37 -5.53 3.33
CA GLY A 3 12.90 -5.44 3.41
C GLY A 3 12.19 -6.68 2.86
N THR A 4 12.66 -7.23 1.75
CA THR A 4 12.14 -8.48 1.17
C THR A 4 12.34 -9.66 2.10
N ALA A 5 13.53 -9.80 2.70
CA ALA A 5 13.81 -10.87 3.64
C ALA A 5 12.91 -10.77 4.88
N ARG A 6 12.74 -9.56 5.44
CA ARG A 6 11.86 -9.32 6.59
C ARG A 6 10.40 -9.62 6.25
N GLY A 7 9.90 -9.14 5.12
CA GLY A 7 8.53 -9.38 4.69
C GLY A 7 8.23 -10.86 4.45
N LEU A 8 9.17 -11.60 3.85
CA LEU A 8 9.03 -13.06 3.67
C LEU A 8 9.06 -13.81 5.01
N ALA A 9 9.97 -13.46 5.91
CA ALA A 9 10.05 -14.08 7.23
C ALA A 9 8.77 -13.84 8.04
N ASP A 10 8.28 -12.60 8.06
CA ASP A 10 7.03 -12.22 8.74
C ASP A 10 5.81 -12.94 8.15
N TRP A 11 5.72 -12.98 6.82
CA TRP A 11 4.66 -13.72 6.14
C TRP A 11 4.69 -15.21 6.49
N HIS A 12 5.86 -15.85 6.49
CA HIS A 12 5.96 -17.26 6.86
C HIS A 12 5.54 -17.54 8.31
N ALA A 13 5.83 -16.62 9.24
CA ALA A 13 5.44 -16.75 10.65
C ALA A 13 3.92 -16.71 10.84
N HIS A 14 3.21 -15.88 10.06
CA HIS A 14 1.76 -15.68 10.21
C HIS A 14 0.89 -16.57 9.31
N ASN A 15 1.48 -17.36 8.40
CA ASN A 15 0.73 -18.15 7.42
C ASN A 15 0.99 -19.65 7.57
N GLY A 16 1.03 -20.15 8.81
CA GLY A 16 1.27 -21.57 9.11
C GLY A 16 0.17 -22.53 8.64
N TYR A 17 -1.06 -22.04 8.47
CA TYR A 17 -2.24 -22.85 8.16
C TYR A 17 -2.95 -22.38 6.89
N CYS A 18 -3.65 -23.30 6.24
CA CYS A 18 -4.35 -23.07 4.98
C CYS A 18 -5.67 -22.34 5.22
N ALA A 19 -5.85 -21.18 4.61
CA ALA A 19 -7.11 -20.43 4.69
C ALA A 19 -8.31 -21.16 4.05
N SER A 20 -8.08 -22.15 3.19
CA SER A 20 -9.16 -22.91 2.53
C SER A 20 -9.68 -24.11 3.33
N CYS A 21 -8.81 -24.80 4.09
CA CYS A 21 -9.19 -26.04 4.78
C CYS A 21 -8.73 -26.14 6.24
N GLY A 22 -7.97 -25.16 6.74
CA GLY A 22 -7.40 -25.18 8.11
C GLY A 22 -6.15 -26.06 8.28
N GLY A 23 -5.81 -26.91 7.30
CA GLY A 23 -4.66 -27.80 7.33
C GLY A 23 -3.30 -27.08 7.42
N PRO A 24 -2.24 -27.74 7.93
CA PRO A 24 -0.92 -27.12 8.00
C PRO A 24 -0.32 -26.90 6.61
N THR A 25 0.47 -25.84 6.48
CA THR A 25 1.18 -25.52 5.24
C THR A 25 2.68 -25.61 5.45
N LYS A 26 3.43 -25.95 4.40
CA LYS A 26 4.90 -25.96 4.40
C LYS A 26 5.46 -24.96 3.39
N PRO A 27 6.60 -24.32 3.65
CA PRO A 27 7.31 -23.53 2.64
C PRO A 27 7.57 -24.37 1.39
N ALA A 28 7.38 -23.75 0.23
CA ALA A 28 7.64 -24.36 -1.07
C ALA A 28 8.26 -23.31 -2.01
N ARG A 29 8.76 -23.78 -3.16
CA ARG A 29 9.48 -22.96 -4.15
C ARG A 29 10.48 -21.98 -3.49
N HIS A 30 11.41 -22.51 -2.71
CA HIS A 30 12.52 -21.72 -2.13
C HIS A 30 12.01 -20.60 -1.19
N GLY A 31 10.87 -20.81 -0.51
CA GLY A 31 10.27 -19.84 0.41
C GLY A 31 9.46 -18.74 -0.27
N ARG A 32 9.22 -18.81 -1.59
CA ARG A 32 8.38 -17.81 -2.29
C ARG A 32 6.89 -18.08 -2.14
N ASN A 33 6.52 -19.27 -1.67
CA ASN A 33 5.14 -19.65 -1.36
C ASN A 33 5.08 -20.70 -0.25
N ARG A 34 3.84 -21.03 0.15
CA ARG A 34 3.51 -22.12 1.06
C ARG A 34 2.50 -23.03 0.37
N GLN A 35 2.59 -24.32 0.65
CA GLN A 35 1.76 -25.37 0.08
C GLN A 35 1.05 -26.09 1.23
N CYS A 36 -0.28 -26.18 1.19
CA CYS A 36 -1.06 -27.00 2.11
C CYS A 36 -0.73 -28.47 1.91
N VAL A 37 -0.58 -29.23 3.00
CA VAL A 37 -0.29 -30.67 2.91
C VAL A 37 -1.53 -31.53 2.72
N ASP A 38 -2.72 -31.00 3.05
CA ASP A 38 -3.98 -31.75 3.03
C ASP A 38 -4.76 -31.59 1.71
N CYS A 39 -4.78 -30.37 1.16
CA CYS A 39 -5.63 -30.02 0.00
C CYS A 39 -4.86 -29.40 -1.18
N ASP A 40 -3.54 -29.41 -1.11
CA ASP A 40 -2.64 -28.88 -2.14
C ASP A 40 -2.86 -27.41 -2.57
N THR A 41 -3.57 -26.62 -1.75
CA THR A 41 -3.71 -25.18 -1.98
C THR A 41 -2.36 -24.50 -1.81
N ARG A 42 -2.05 -23.61 -2.77
CA ARG A 42 -0.81 -22.83 -2.79
C ARG A 42 -1.08 -21.39 -2.43
N VAL A 43 -0.39 -20.88 -1.42
CA VAL A 43 -0.54 -19.52 -0.91
C VAL A 43 0.73 -18.73 -1.17
N ARG A 44 0.60 -17.52 -1.69
CA ARG A 44 1.71 -16.58 -1.93
C ARG A 44 1.62 -15.40 -0.94
N PRO A 45 2.73 -14.71 -0.64
CA PRO A 45 2.68 -13.45 0.08
C PRO A 45 1.73 -12.47 -0.62
N ARG A 46 0.87 -11.81 0.16
CA ARG A 46 0.01 -10.73 -0.33
C ARG A 46 0.76 -9.40 -0.25
N LEU A 47 0.55 -8.55 -1.26
CA LEU A 47 0.91 -7.14 -1.21
C LEU A 47 -0.38 -6.33 -1.13
N ASP A 48 -0.41 -5.37 -0.21
CA ASP A 48 -1.54 -4.46 -0.06
C ASP A 48 -1.20 -3.17 -0.83
N PRO A 49 -1.87 -2.87 -1.96
CA PRO A 49 -1.61 -1.66 -2.70
C PRO A 49 -2.05 -0.43 -1.90
N SER A 50 -1.23 0.61 -1.93
CA SER A 50 -1.46 1.89 -1.26
C SER A 50 -0.95 3.01 -2.13
N VAL A 51 -1.62 4.16 -2.11
CA VAL A 51 -1.18 5.36 -2.82
C VAL A 51 -0.53 6.33 -1.84
N ILE A 52 0.39 7.15 -2.34
CA ILE A 52 0.92 8.33 -1.65
C ILE A 52 0.94 9.47 -2.66
N VAL A 53 0.39 10.63 -2.32
CA VAL A 53 0.14 11.69 -3.31
C VAL A 53 0.66 13.06 -2.86
N LEU A 54 1.51 13.64 -3.69
CA LEU A 54 1.87 15.05 -3.59
C LEU A 54 0.79 15.88 -4.27
N VAL A 55 0.03 16.63 -3.47
CA VAL A 55 -1.00 17.54 -3.96
C VAL A 55 -0.45 18.95 -3.95
N THR A 56 -0.49 19.62 -5.10
CA THR A 56 -0.04 21.02 -5.26
C THR A 56 -1.18 21.91 -5.76
N ASN A 57 -1.08 23.22 -5.54
CA ASN A 57 -1.94 24.17 -6.25
C ASN A 57 -1.52 24.30 -7.72
N GLU A 58 -2.34 24.98 -8.54
CA GLU A 58 -2.05 25.19 -9.98
C GLU A 58 -0.66 25.79 -10.26
N ARG A 59 -0.23 26.75 -9.42
CA ARG A 59 1.07 27.42 -9.55
C ARG A 59 2.26 26.57 -9.12
N ARG A 60 2.00 25.43 -8.46
CA ARG A 60 3.01 24.51 -7.91
C ARG A 60 4.00 25.17 -6.92
N ASP A 61 3.58 26.25 -6.27
CA ASP A 61 4.37 26.97 -5.25
C ASP A 61 3.98 26.57 -3.82
N ARG A 62 2.92 25.77 -3.67
CA ARG A 62 2.44 25.24 -2.40
C ARG A 62 2.04 23.79 -2.54
N CYS A 63 2.17 23.03 -1.45
CA CYS A 63 1.69 21.66 -1.38
C CYS A 63 0.88 21.42 -0.10
N LEU A 64 -0.04 20.46 -0.19
CA LEU A 64 -0.79 19.98 0.94
C LEU A 64 0.02 18.93 1.70
N LEU A 65 0.06 19.06 3.02
CA LEU A 65 0.68 18.10 3.92
C LEU A 65 -0.30 17.73 5.04
N GLY A 66 -0.35 16.45 5.35
CA GLY A 66 -1.10 15.88 6.45
C GLY A 66 -0.19 15.42 7.59
N ARG A 67 -0.80 15.14 8.74
CA ARG A 67 -0.13 14.56 9.89
C ARG A 67 -1.07 13.63 10.64
N ALA A 68 -0.63 12.39 10.85
CA ALA A 68 -1.40 11.44 11.63
C ALA A 68 -1.27 11.68 13.15
N LYS A 69 -2.31 11.28 13.89
CA LYS A 69 -2.34 11.31 15.35
C LYS A 69 -1.18 10.46 15.92
N GLY A 70 -0.42 11.05 16.85
CA GLY A 70 0.71 10.37 17.52
C GLY A 70 2.07 10.50 16.82
N TRP A 71 2.16 11.14 15.65
CA TRP A 71 3.46 11.47 15.06
C TRP A 71 4.23 12.48 15.91
N ALA A 72 5.56 12.45 15.85
CA ALA A 72 6.41 13.43 16.54
C ALA A 72 6.08 14.88 16.12
N PRO A 73 6.23 15.88 17.00
CA PRO A 73 6.06 17.29 16.65
C PRO A 73 6.91 17.69 15.43
N GLY A 74 6.35 18.49 14.54
CA GLY A 74 7.01 18.95 13.32
C GLY A 74 7.08 17.92 12.18
N ARG A 75 6.61 16.68 12.37
CA ARG A 75 6.53 15.70 11.30
C ARG A 75 5.26 15.86 10.48
N TRP A 76 5.45 16.03 9.18
CA TRP A 76 4.40 16.14 8.16
C TRP A 76 4.73 15.23 6.99
N SER A 77 3.72 14.82 6.23
CA SER A 77 3.88 13.99 5.03
C SER A 77 2.83 14.37 4.00
N THR A 78 3.06 13.97 2.75
CA THR A 78 2.00 13.84 1.75
C THR A 78 0.94 12.85 2.22
N LEU A 79 -0.27 12.98 1.68
CA LEU A 79 -1.41 12.11 1.99
C LEU A 79 -1.18 10.71 1.43
N ALA A 80 -1.66 9.68 2.12
CA ALA A 80 -1.48 8.29 1.71
C ALA A 80 -2.59 7.41 2.25
N GLY A 81 -3.00 6.41 1.47
CA GLY A 81 -4.04 5.49 1.88
C GLY A 81 -4.05 4.18 1.12
N PHE A 82 -4.87 3.26 1.59
CA PHE A 82 -4.97 1.93 1.00
C PHE A 82 -6.00 1.92 -0.13
N VAL A 83 -5.71 1.15 -1.17
CA VAL A 83 -6.64 0.95 -2.29
C VAL A 83 -7.71 -0.03 -1.84
N GLU A 84 -8.98 0.33 -2.05
CA GLU A 84 -10.11 -0.51 -1.70
C GLU A 84 -10.42 -1.56 -2.77
N PHE A 85 -11.22 -2.56 -2.41
CA PHE A 85 -11.60 -3.62 -3.35
C PHE A 85 -12.48 -3.07 -4.48
N GLY A 86 -12.06 -3.29 -5.72
CA GLY A 86 -12.77 -2.79 -6.90
C GLY A 86 -12.37 -1.37 -7.32
N GLU A 87 -11.44 -0.75 -6.59
CA GLU A 87 -10.97 0.61 -6.85
C GLU A 87 -9.70 0.60 -7.74
N SER A 88 -9.61 1.54 -8.68
CA SER A 88 -8.35 1.87 -9.36
C SER A 88 -7.41 2.68 -8.46
N LEU A 89 -6.13 2.76 -8.83
CA LEU A 89 -5.18 3.59 -8.08
C LEU A 89 -5.58 5.07 -8.12
N GLU A 90 -6.06 5.54 -9.27
CA GLU A 90 -6.52 6.90 -9.49
C GLU A 90 -7.75 7.22 -8.65
N GLU A 91 -8.73 6.31 -8.58
CA GLU A 91 -9.90 6.48 -7.72
C GLU A 91 -9.49 6.56 -6.24
N CYS A 92 -8.55 5.70 -5.81
CA CYS A 92 -8.00 5.75 -4.46
C CYS A 92 -7.34 7.10 -4.16
N VAL A 93 -6.54 7.65 -5.08
CA VAL A 93 -5.94 8.98 -4.91
C VAL A 93 -7.02 10.05 -4.72
N VAL A 94 -8.06 10.05 -5.56
CA VAL A 94 -9.15 11.04 -5.44
C VAL A 94 -9.89 10.90 -4.12
N ARG A 95 -10.23 9.67 -3.72
CA ARG A 95 -10.95 9.39 -2.48
C ARG A 95 -10.14 9.81 -1.25
N GLU A 96 -8.88 9.41 -1.17
CA GLU A 96 -8.03 9.71 -0.02
C GLU A 96 -7.79 11.22 0.14
N ILE A 97 -7.60 11.96 -0.96
CA ILE A 97 -7.48 13.43 -0.89
C ILE A 97 -8.79 14.06 -0.37
N ALA A 98 -9.94 13.58 -0.85
CA ALA A 98 -11.24 14.09 -0.43
C ALA A 98 -11.54 13.77 1.04
N GLU A 99 -11.24 12.56 1.51
CA GLU A 99 -11.49 12.12 2.89
C GLU A 99 -10.57 12.82 3.90
N GLU A 100 -9.28 12.93 3.61
CA GLU A 100 -8.30 13.46 4.57
C GLU A 100 -8.22 14.99 4.57
N ALA A 101 -8.53 15.65 3.45
CA ALA A 101 -8.36 17.09 3.30
C ALA A 101 -9.59 17.86 2.82
N GLY A 102 -10.66 17.17 2.41
CA GLY A 102 -11.90 17.82 1.99
C GLY A 102 -11.79 18.57 0.66
N VAL A 103 -10.76 18.29 -0.15
CA VAL A 103 -10.56 18.92 -1.47
C VAL A 103 -10.66 17.88 -2.59
N ALA A 104 -11.10 18.30 -3.76
CA ALA A 104 -11.22 17.43 -4.93
C ALA A 104 -10.11 17.78 -5.94
N PRO A 105 -9.21 16.85 -6.28
CA PRO A 105 -8.20 17.09 -7.32
C PRO A 105 -8.84 17.03 -8.72
N ASP A 106 -8.23 17.73 -9.68
CA ASP A 106 -8.50 17.50 -11.09
C ASP A 106 -8.01 16.09 -11.48
N ARG A 107 -8.92 15.21 -11.89
CA ARG A 107 -8.57 13.85 -12.35
C ARG A 107 -7.59 13.86 -13.53
N ALA A 108 -7.65 14.86 -14.41
CA ALA A 108 -6.73 14.96 -15.54
C ALA A 108 -5.30 15.34 -15.11
N SER A 109 -5.14 15.86 -13.89
CA SER A 109 -3.83 16.21 -13.33
C SER A 109 -3.09 15.02 -12.69
N LEU A 110 -3.79 13.90 -12.46
CA LEU A 110 -3.21 12.74 -11.78
C LEU A 110 -2.07 12.14 -12.59
N ARG A 111 -0.89 12.09 -11.98
CA ARG A 111 0.31 11.55 -12.60
C ARG A 111 1.01 10.57 -11.67
N GLN A 112 1.04 9.30 -12.06
CA GLN A 112 1.89 8.32 -11.38
C GLN A 112 3.36 8.66 -11.60
N VAL A 113 4.16 8.61 -10.53
CA VAL A 113 5.58 8.98 -10.54
C VAL A 113 6.48 7.75 -10.40
N ALA A 114 6.20 6.93 -9.38
CA ALA A 114 7.04 5.78 -9.04
C ALA A 114 6.26 4.79 -8.18
N SER A 115 6.86 3.62 -7.93
CA SER A 115 6.39 2.70 -6.89
C SER A 115 7.55 2.24 -6.01
N GLN A 116 7.25 1.93 -4.76
CA GLN A 116 8.22 1.44 -3.80
C GLN A 116 7.60 0.33 -2.92
N PRO A 117 8.27 -0.83 -2.76
CA PRO A 117 7.83 -1.82 -1.81
C PRO A 117 8.03 -1.30 -0.38
N TRP A 118 6.95 -1.25 0.38
CA TRP A 118 6.94 -0.88 1.80
C TRP A 118 6.52 -2.09 2.64
N LEU A 119 7.44 -3.04 2.77
CA LEU A 119 7.21 -4.37 3.37
C LEU A 119 7.20 -4.34 4.91
N PHE A 120 6.45 -3.39 5.47
CA PHE A 120 6.25 -3.18 6.90
C PHE A 120 4.78 -2.80 7.18
N PRO A 121 3.83 -3.76 7.12
CA PRO A 121 4.08 -5.20 7.00
C PRO A 121 4.21 -5.71 5.56
N ARG A 122 3.46 -5.16 4.58
CA ARG A 122 3.38 -5.77 3.24
C ARG A 122 2.77 -4.86 2.15
N SER A 123 3.02 -3.56 2.19
CA SER A 123 2.42 -2.63 1.22
C SER A 123 3.25 -2.47 -0.05
N LEU A 124 2.58 -2.20 -1.18
CA LEU A 124 3.18 -1.59 -2.36
C LEU A 124 2.71 -0.15 -2.42
N MET A 125 3.62 0.79 -2.18
CA MET A 125 3.32 2.22 -2.22
C MET A 125 3.48 2.73 -3.64
N VAL A 126 2.45 3.37 -4.18
CA VAL A 126 2.45 3.98 -5.51
C VAL A 126 2.36 5.50 -5.36
N GLY A 127 3.39 6.19 -5.83
CA GLY A 127 3.51 7.64 -5.75
C GLY A 127 2.76 8.33 -6.89
N TYR A 128 1.94 9.31 -6.54
CA TYR A 128 1.21 10.19 -7.46
C TYR A 128 1.53 11.66 -7.21
N GLU A 129 1.34 12.47 -8.24
CA GLU A 129 1.14 13.91 -8.15
C GLU A 129 -0.29 14.26 -8.57
N ALA A 130 -0.84 15.28 -7.94
CA ALA A 130 -2.17 15.82 -8.25
C ALA A 130 -2.19 17.34 -8.08
N VAL A 131 -3.09 18.00 -8.80
CA VAL A 131 -3.36 19.44 -8.70
C VAL A 131 -4.76 19.67 -8.14
N VAL A 132 -4.89 20.66 -7.25
CA VAL A 132 -6.15 21.17 -6.71
C VAL A 132 -6.22 22.68 -6.93
N ASP A 133 -7.45 23.20 -7.03
CA ASP A 133 -7.74 24.64 -7.12
C ASP A 133 -7.70 25.33 -5.74
#